data_AF-A0A4Q7ZF93-F1
#
_entry.id   AF-A0A4Q7ZF93-F1
#
_cell.length_a   1.000
_cell.length_b   1.000
_cell.length_c   1.000
_cell.angle_alpha   90.00
_cell.angle_beta   90.00
_cell.angle_gamma   90.00
#
_symmetry.space_group_name_H-M   'P 1'
#
loop_
_entity.id
_entity.type
_entity.pdbx_description
1 polymer ?
#
loop_
_entity_poly.entity_id
_entity_poly.type
_entity_poly.pdbx_seq_one_letter_code
_entity_poly.pdbx_strand_id
1 'polypeptide(L)'
;MAEREYEGALAEYTTLRAEIDSRYKYQQQILALQLTLSSAIFAFGLSRPSLVGILMIVPLSSYLLCGRYVGQRTAIRWASRYITKELSERVPGGFRWSVWAAENRRPGRLLDWYLPLIICFPGASLLALGWTARFVFHPDHHSGWATAGVVSVWITGLMAVGTSSYLLSRVFADRTDRGAA
;
A
#
# COMPACT_ATOMS: atom_id res chain seq x y z
N MET A 1 -40.38 -1.75 -18.10
CA MET A 1 -39.49 -2.39 -17.11
C MET A 1 -38.02 -2.17 -17.44
N ALA A 2 -37.61 -2.39 -18.70
CA ALA A 2 -36.23 -2.14 -19.18
C ALA A 2 -35.71 -0.71 -18.89
N GLU A 3 -36.56 0.31 -18.96
CA GLU A 3 -36.17 1.71 -18.68
C GLU A 3 -35.81 1.94 -17.20
N ARG A 4 -36.56 1.34 -16.25
CA ARG A 4 -36.22 1.39 -14.82
C ARG A 4 -34.96 0.60 -14.50
N GLU A 5 -34.73 -0.51 -15.19
CA GLU A 5 -33.53 -1.33 -15.03
C GLU A 5 -32.28 -0.59 -15.52
N TYR A 6 -32.39 0.11 -16.65
CA TYR A 6 -31.35 0.99 -17.17
C TYR A 6 -31.04 2.16 -16.22
N GLU A 7 -32.07 2.88 -15.74
CA GLU A 7 -31.89 3.96 -14.77
C GLU A 7 -31.26 3.46 -13.47
N GLY A 8 -31.66 2.27 -13.00
CA GLY A 8 -31.06 1.62 -11.84
C GLY A 8 -29.58 1.28 -12.05
N ALA A 9 -29.22 0.70 -13.20
CA ALA A 9 -27.84 0.38 -13.53
C ALA A 9 -26.95 1.63 -13.65
N LEU A 10 -27.49 2.74 -14.16
CA LEU A 10 -26.78 4.02 -14.19
C LEU A 10 -26.58 4.60 -12.79
N ALA A 11 -27.59 4.54 -11.93
CA ALA A 11 -27.47 5.00 -10.53
C ALA A 11 -26.47 4.17 -9.73
N GLU A 12 -26.44 2.85 -9.94
CA GLU A 12 -25.44 1.96 -9.34
C GLU A 12 -24.03 2.28 -9.87
N TYR A 13 -23.89 2.58 -11.17
CA TYR A 13 -22.63 2.99 -11.76
C TYR A 13 -22.09 4.28 -11.14
N THR A 14 -22.91 5.33 -11.00
CA THR A 14 -22.47 6.60 -10.40
C THR A 14 -22.08 6.43 -8.94
N THR A 15 -22.81 5.59 -8.20
CA THR A 15 -22.51 5.25 -6.80
C THR A 15 -21.16 4.53 -6.69
N LEU A 16 -20.92 3.50 -7.50
CA LEU A 16 -19.65 2.76 -7.52
C LEU A 16 -18.48 3.64 -7.98
N ARG A 17 -18.72 4.55 -8.92
CA ARG A 17 -17.72 5.53 -9.38
C ARG A 17 -17.30 6.46 -8.24
N ALA A 18 -18.26 6.98 -7.48
CA ALA A 18 -18.00 7.82 -6.31
C ALA A 18 -17.26 7.05 -5.21
N GLU A 19 -17.60 5.79 -4.99
CA GLU A 19 -16.89 4.92 -4.06
C GLU A 19 -15.42 4.71 -4.48
N ILE A 20 -15.18 4.43 -5.76
CA ILE A 20 -13.82 4.29 -6.32
C ILE A 20 -13.01 5.57 -6.12
N ASP A 21 -13.59 6.75 -6.40
CA ASP A 21 -12.91 8.04 -6.20
C ASP A 21 -12.55 8.29 -4.73
N SER A 22 -13.48 8.00 -3.81
CA SER A 22 -13.23 8.08 -2.36
C SER A 22 -12.09 7.16 -1.92
N ARG A 23 -12.05 5.93 -2.43
CA ARG A 23 -10.98 4.98 -2.13
C ARG A 23 -9.62 5.42 -2.69
N TYR A 24 -9.57 6.07 -3.85
CA TYR A 24 -8.34 6.65 -4.39
C TYR A 24 -7.82 7.80 -3.52
N LYS A 25 -8.71 8.69 -3.05
CA LYS A 25 -8.35 9.76 -2.09
C LYS A 25 -7.74 9.17 -0.82
N TYR A 26 -8.35 8.10 -0.28
CA TYR A 26 -7.81 7.43 0.90
C TYR A 26 -6.42 6.81 0.65
N GLN A 27 -6.18 6.25 -0.54
CA GLN A 27 -4.83 5.76 -0.90
C GLN A 27 -3.78 6.87 -0.94
N GLN A 28 -4.13 8.03 -1.49
CA GLN A 28 -3.23 9.19 -1.48
C GLN A 28 -2.96 9.69 -0.06
N GLN A 29 -3.98 9.73 0.80
CA GLN A 29 -3.84 10.08 2.22
C GLN A 29 -2.90 9.12 2.97
N ILE A 30 -3.01 7.81 2.74
CA ILE A 30 -2.11 6.81 3.34
C ILE A 30 -0.65 7.09 2.94
N LEU A 31 -0.39 7.37 1.65
CA LEU A 31 0.95 7.65 1.16
C LEU A 31 1.52 8.94 1.77
N ALA A 32 0.72 10.01 1.80
CA ALA A 32 1.10 11.27 2.42
C ALA A 32 1.39 11.11 3.92
N LEU A 33 0.58 10.32 4.62
CA LEU A 33 0.79 10.01 6.03
C LEU A 33 2.07 9.21 6.25
N GLN A 34 2.33 8.20 5.43
CA GLN A 34 3.56 7.40 5.49
C GLN A 34 4.80 8.27 5.28
N LEU A 35 4.80 9.13 4.27
CA LEU A 35 5.90 10.06 4.00
C LEU A 35 6.11 11.03 5.15
N THR A 36 5.04 11.63 5.67
CA THR A 36 5.10 12.57 6.81
C THR A 36 5.62 11.87 8.07
N LEU A 37 5.07 10.70 8.40
CA LEU A 37 5.40 9.95 9.61
C LEU A 37 6.86 9.46 9.56
N SER A 38 7.26 8.84 8.45
CA SER A 38 8.65 8.40 8.28
C SER A 38 9.62 9.58 8.35
N SER A 39 9.37 10.66 7.60
CA SER A 39 10.22 11.85 7.62
C SER A 39 10.34 12.46 9.03
N ALA A 40 9.24 12.58 9.76
CA ALA A 40 9.23 13.09 11.13
C ALA A 40 10.05 12.19 12.06
N ILE A 41 9.83 10.87 12.03
CA ILE A 41 10.56 9.92 12.88
C ILE A 41 12.06 9.94 12.56
N PHE A 42 12.44 9.95 11.28
CA PHE A 42 13.84 10.06 10.87
C PHE A 42 14.45 11.38 11.34
N ALA A 43 13.78 12.52 11.17
CA ALA A 43 14.27 13.81 11.64
C ALA A 43 14.47 13.83 13.17
N PHE A 44 13.54 13.26 13.94
CA PHE A 44 13.69 13.15 15.40
C PHE A 44 14.84 12.24 15.81
N GLY A 45 14.99 11.07 15.19
CA GLY A 45 16.08 10.15 15.52
C GLY A 45 17.46 10.65 15.09
N LEU A 46 17.56 11.40 13.99
CA LEU A 46 18.82 12.00 13.54
C LEU A 46 19.22 13.23 14.38
N SER A 47 18.24 14.02 14.85
CA SER A 47 18.51 15.21 15.65
C SER A 47 18.95 14.91 17.09
N ARG A 48 18.55 13.75 17.65
CA ARG A 48 18.90 13.35 19.02
C ARG A 48 19.34 11.88 19.08
N PRO A 49 20.65 11.60 19.27
CA PRO A 49 21.17 10.23 19.35
C PRO A 49 20.51 9.36 20.44
N SER A 50 20.02 9.97 21.52
CA SER A 50 19.29 9.27 22.59
C SER A 50 17.90 8.78 22.18
N LEU A 51 17.35 9.28 21.06
CA LEU A 51 16.03 8.94 20.55
C LEU A 51 16.06 8.00 19.33
N VAL A 52 17.23 7.44 18.99
CA VAL A 52 17.35 6.56 17.81
C VAL A 52 16.45 5.33 17.92
N GLY A 53 16.11 4.87 19.14
CA GLY A 53 15.14 3.80 19.34
C GLY A 53 13.74 4.07 18.75
N ILE A 54 13.34 5.33 18.56
CA ILE A 54 12.07 5.71 17.95
C ILE A 54 12.00 5.25 16.47
N LEU A 55 13.13 5.07 15.78
CA LEU A 55 13.15 4.55 14.40
C LEU A 55 12.52 3.16 14.30
N MET A 56 12.48 2.37 15.37
CA MET A 56 11.84 1.05 15.36
C MET A 56 10.32 1.09 15.22
N ILE A 57 9.71 2.28 15.35
CA ILE A 57 8.28 2.48 15.06
C ILE A 57 8.02 2.44 13.55
N VAL A 58 9.00 2.85 12.72
CA VAL A 58 8.84 2.96 11.26
C VAL A 58 8.47 1.63 10.60
N PRO A 59 9.13 0.49 10.87
CA PRO A 59 8.74 -0.79 10.27
C PRO A 59 7.30 -1.20 10.58
N LEU A 60 6.84 -0.97 11.81
CA LEU A 60 5.50 -1.35 12.24
C LEU A 60 4.43 -0.47 11.58
N SER A 61 4.62 0.85 11.62
CA SER A 61 3.68 1.80 11.00
C SER A 61 3.62 1.61 9.48
N SER A 62 4.78 1.41 8.85
CA SER A 62 4.88 1.15 7.40
C SER A 62 4.12 -0.11 7.00
N TYR A 63 4.21 -1.19 7.79
CA TYR A 63 3.43 -2.41 7.54
C TYR A 63 1.92 -2.18 7.64
N LEU A 64 1.45 -1.54 8.71
CA LEU A 64 0.02 -1.27 8.90
C LEU A 64 -0.55 -0.41 7.77
N LEU A 65 0.18 0.64 7.38
CA LEU A 65 -0.20 1.53 6.28
C LEU A 65 -0.14 0.80 4.93
N CYS A 66 0.86 -0.04 4.70
CA CYS A 66 0.95 -0.89 3.50
C CYS A 66 -0.24 -1.85 3.38
N GLY A 67 -0.60 -2.53 4.47
CA GLY A 67 -1.77 -3.41 4.50
C GLY A 67 -3.07 -2.67 4.18
N ARG A 68 -3.27 -1.47 4.75
CA ARG A 68 -4.44 -0.63 4.45
C ARG A 68 -4.45 -0.16 2.99
N TYR A 69 -3.30 0.21 2.45
CA TYR A 69 -3.15 0.61 1.05
C TYR A 69 -3.55 -0.52 0.09
N VAL A 70 -3.03 -1.73 0.34
CA VAL A 70 -3.36 -2.94 -0.45
C VAL A 70 -4.83 -3.29 -0.33
N GLY A 71 -5.41 -3.20 0.87
CA GLY A 71 -6.84 -3.44 1.11
C GLY A 71 -7.74 -2.54 0.25
N GLN A 72 -7.47 -1.23 0.21
CA GLN A 72 -8.25 -0.32 -0.64
C GLN A 72 -8.11 -0.65 -2.13
N ARG A 73 -6.92 -1.06 -2.55
CA ARG A 73 -6.66 -1.42 -3.95
C ARG A 73 -7.47 -2.63 -4.38
N THR A 74 -7.57 -3.64 -3.52
CA THR A 74 -8.37 -4.85 -3.79
C THR A 74 -9.84 -4.49 -3.94
N ALA A 75 -10.36 -3.61 -3.10
CA ALA A 75 -11.74 -3.18 -3.19
C ALA A 75 -12.04 -2.35 -4.45
N ILE A 76 -11.17 -1.41 -4.84
CA ILE A 76 -11.27 -0.69 -6.12
C ILE A 76 -11.31 -1.68 -7.29
N ARG A 77 -10.45 -2.72 -7.25
CA ARG A 77 -10.42 -3.78 -8.27
C ARG A 77 -11.69 -4.62 -8.30
N TRP A 78 -12.36 -4.85 -7.17
CA TRP A 78 -13.64 -5.56 -7.12
C TRP A 78 -14.76 -4.71 -7.69
N ALA A 79 -14.88 -3.45 -7.26
CA ALA A 79 -15.86 -2.51 -7.81
C ALA A 79 -15.69 -2.34 -9.32
N SER A 80 -14.45 -2.17 -9.80
CA SER A 80 -14.18 -2.06 -11.24
C SER A 80 -14.56 -3.33 -12.01
N ARG A 81 -14.29 -4.53 -11.45
CA ARG A 81 -14.66 -5.80 -12.06
C ARG A 81 -16.17 -5.97 -12.15
N TYR A 82 -16.89 -5.58 -11.10
CA TYR A 82 -18.34 -5.63 -11.06
C TYR A 82 -18.96 -4.71 -12.12
N ILE A 83 -18.47 -3.46 -12.25
CA ILE A 83 -18.90 -2.53 -13.30
C ILE A 83 -18.75 -3.15 -14.69
N THR A 84 -17.58 -3.74 -14.98
CA THR A 84 -17.31 -4.29 -16.31
C THR A 84 -18.09 -5.57 -16.61
N LYS A 85 -18.21 -6.48 -15.64
CA LYS A 85 -18.82 -7.80 -15.86
C LYS A 85 -20.33 -7.82 -15.72
N GLU A 86 -20.86 -7.16 -14.69
CA GLU A 86 -22.27 -7.27 -14.32
C GLU A 86 -23.08 -6.07 -14.82
N LEU A 87 -22.50 -4.87 -14.68
CA LEU A 87 -23.22 -3.63 -14.93
C LEU A 87 -23.21 -3.21 -16.40
N SER A 88 -22.15 -3.58 -17.13
CA SER A 88 -22.03 -3.25 -18.56
C SER A 88 -23.04 -4.00 -19.44
N GLU A 89 -23.50 -5.17 -19.02
CA GLU A 89 -24.49 -5.97 -19.78
C GLU A 89 -25.92 -5.41 -19.65
N ARG A 90 -26.21 -4.73 -18.53
CA ARG A 90 -27.53 -4.16 -18.21
C ARG A 90 -27.78 -2.79 -18.87
N VAL A 91 -26.77 -2.21 -19.52
CA VAL A 91 -26.83 -0.89 -20.14
C VAL A 91 -26.76 -1.02 -21.67
N PRO A 92 -27.75 -0.51 -22.44
CA PRO A 92 -27.72 -0.55 -23.90
C PRO A 92 -26.44 0.12 -24.43
N GLY A 93 -25.61 -0.62 -25.17
CA GLY A 93 -24.34 -0.14 -25.70
C GLY A 93 -23.14 -0.22 -24.73
N GLY A 94 -23.37 -0.62 -23.49
CA GLY A 94 -22.35 -0.90 -22.47
C GLY A 94 -21.45 0.28 -22.08
N PHE A 95 -20.58 0.06 -21.09
CA PHE A 95 -19.61 1.07 -20.68
C PHE A 95 -18.34 1.02 -21.54
N ARG A 96 -18.44 1.49 -22.79
CA ARG A 96 -17.35 1.46 -23.79
C ARG A 96 -16.04 2.07 -23.29
N TRP A 97 -16.10 3.15 -22.51
CA TRP A 97 -14.91 3.75 -21.91
C TRP A 97 -14.19 2.79 -20.95
N SER A 98 -14.93 2.00 -20.16
CA SER A 98 -14.33 1.08 -19.19
C SER A 98 -13.60 -0.08 -19.89
N VAL A 99 -14.16 -0.56 -21.00
CA VAL A 99 -13.58 -1.60 -21.86
C VAL A 99 -12.35 -1.04 -22.57
N TRP A 100 -12.48 0.10 -23.24
CA TRP A 100 -11.35 0.77 -23.89
C TRP A 100 -10.23 1.10 -22.91
N ALA A 101 -10.52 1.63 -21.73
CA ALA A 101 -9.49 1.95 -20.73
C ALA A 101 -8.82 0.69 -20.13
N ALA A 102 -9.49 -0.47 -20.17
CA ALA A 102 -8.90 -1.74 -19.79
C ALA A 102 -7.97 -2.28 -20.89
N GLU A 103 -8.35 -2.16 -22.16
CA GLU A 103 -7.58 -2.57 -23.34
C GLU A 103 -6.38 -1.66 -23.61
N ASN A 104 -6.56 -0.34 -23.50
CA ASN A 104 -5.53 0.69 -23.71
C ASN A 104 -4.76 1.01 -22.42
N ARG A 105 -4.84 0.16 -21.41
CA ARG A 105 -4.15 0.39 -20.14
C ARG A 105 -2.65 0.30 -20.36
N ARG A 106 -1.93 1.41 -20.13
CA ARG A 106 -0.46 1.42 -20.28
C ARG A 106 0.16 0.28 -19.47
N PRO A 107 1.05 -0.55 -20.07
CA PRO A 107 1.77 -1.57 -19.32
C PRO A 107 2.51 -0.86 -18.20
N GLY A 108 2.14 -1.18 -16.97
CA GLY A 108 2.71 -0.51 -15.80
C GLY A 108 4.17 -0.90 -15.72
N ARG A 109 5.07 0.03 -16.07
CA ARG A 109 6.50 -0.18 -15.83
C ARG A 109 6.71 -0.31 -14.32
N LEU A 110 7.58 -1.25 -13.94
CA LEU A 110 8.06 -1.41 -12.55
C LEU A 110 8.45 -0.05 -11.96
N LEU A 111 9.14 0.77 -12.76
CA LEU A 111 9.65 2.07 -12.36
C LEU A 111 8.57 3.13 -12.09
N ASP A 112 7.51 3.17 -12.91
CA ASP A 112 6.54 4.29 -12.88
C ASP A 112 5.60 4.24 -11.67
N TRP A 113 5.24 3.05 -11.20
CA TRP A 113 4.20 2.89 -10.18
C TRP A 113 4.63 2.10 -8.95
N TYR A 114 5.52 1.12 -9.13
CA TYR A 114 5.88 0.20 -8.06
C TYR A 114 7.08 0.72 -7.25
N LEU A 115 8.01 1.42 -7.91
CA LEU A 115 9.19 2.00 -7.27
C LEU A 115 8.85 2.95 -6.10
N PRO A 116 7.90 3.91 -6.22
CA PRO A 116 7.58 4.80 -5.11
C PRO A 116 7.01 4.05 -3.90
N LEU A 117 6.23 2.97 -4.15
CA LEU A 117 5.64 2.16 -3.08
C LEU A 117 6.70 1.32 -2.36
N ILE A 118 7.65 0.72 -3.09
CA ILE A 118 8.77 0.01 -2.48
C ILE A 118 9.62 0.99 -1.65
N ILE A 119 9.91 2.18 -2.17
CA ILE A 119 10.73 3.15 -1.45
C ILE A 119 10.01 3.61 -0.17
N CYS A 120 8.73 3.95 -0.25
CA CYS A 120 8.00 4.51 0.88
C CYS A 120 7.71 3.51 2.00
N PHE A 121 7.41 2.25 1.67
CA PHE A 121 7.00 1.25 2.69
C PHE A 121 8.18 0.38 3.15
N PRO A 122 8.64 -0.65 2.39
CA PRO A 122 9.74 -1.48 2.84
C PRO A 122 11.07 -0.71 2.83
N GLY A 123 11.28 0.25 1.93
CA GLY A 123 12.52 1.04 1.85
C GLY A 123 12.77 1.87 3.11
N ALA A 124 11.80 2.69 3.52
CA ALA A 124 11.90 3.47 4.76
C ALA A 124 12.11 2.57 5.99
N SER A 125 11.45 1.41 6.02
CA SER A 125 11.58 0.44 7.10
C SER A 125 12.95 -0.23 7.16
N LEU A 126 13.51 -0.59 6.00
CA LEU A 126 14.87 -1.14 5.88
C LEU A 126 15.92 -0.12 6.31
N LEU A 127 15.75 1.15 5.92
CA LEU A 127 16.63 2.22 6.36
C LEU A 127 16.58 2.38 7.89
N ALA A 128 15.38 2.32 8.49
CA ALA A 128 15.23 2.41 9.93
C ALA A 128 15.86 1.21 10.68
N LEU A 129 15.69 -0.01 10.15
CA LEU A 129 16.30 -1.22 10.71
C LEU A 129 17.83 -1.23 10.55
N GLY A 130 18.33 -0.77 9.40
CA GLY A 130 19.77 -0.63 9.15
C GLY A 130 20.41 0.38 10.11
N TRP A 131 19.74 1.50 10.36
CA TRP A 131 20.22 2.51 11.31
C TRP A 131 20.21 2.01 12.76
N THR A 132 19.21 1.21 13.13
CA THR A 132 19.09 0.62 14.47
C THR A 132 19.91 -0.66 14.66
N ALA A 133 20.47 -1.24 13.58
CA ALA A 133 21.26 -2.46 13.64
C ALA A 133 22.47 -2.35 14.57
N ARG A 134 23.10 -1.17 14.65
CA ARG A 134 24.24 -0.94 15.56
C ARG A 134 23.88 -1.21 17.02
N PHE A 135 22.66 -0.88 17.46
CA PHE A 135 22.20 -1.13 18.84
C PHE A 135 21.96 -2.61 19.14
N VAL A 136 21.70 -3.42 18.10
CA VAL A 136 21.50 -4.86 18.23
C VAL A 136 22.85 -5.60 18.27
N PHE A 137 23.78 -5.23 17.39
CA PHE A 137 25.05 -5.93 17.25
C PHE A 137 26.16 -5.43 18.18
N HIS A 138 26.08 -4.17 18.63
CA HIS A 138 26.98 -3.60 19.62
C HIS A 138 26.15 -3.09 20.80
N PRO A 139 25.66 -4.00 21.66
CA PRO A 139 25.04 -3.58 22.90
C PRO A 139 26.11 -2.93 23.77
N ASP A 140 26.08 -1.59 23.85
CA ASP A 140 26.72 -0.89 24.96
C ASP A 140 26.20 -1.48 26.28
N HIS A 141 27.01 -1.44 27.34
CA HIS A 141 26.87 -2.20 28.60
C HIS A 141 25.51 -2.01 29.31
N HIS A 142 24.44 -2.56 28.74
CA HIS A 142 23.07 -2.50 29.22
C HIS A 142 22.68 -3.82 29.86
N SER A 143 21.74 -3.75 30.82
CA SER A 143 21.08 -4.92 31.41
C SER A 143 20.59 -5.87 30.31
N GLY A 144 20.86 -7.18 30.43
CA GLY A 144 20.52 -8.18 29.40
C GLY A 144 19.04 -8.21 29.00
N TRP A 145 18.15 -7.77 29.90
CA TRP A 145 16.72 -7.61 29.62
C TRP A 145 16.42 -6.49 28.60
N ALA A 146 17.18 -5.40 28.65
CA ALA A 146 17.05 -4.30 27.69
C ALA A 146 17.49 -4.74 26.29
N THR A 147 18.59 -5.48 26.19
CA THR A 147 19.08 -6.04 24.92
C THR A 147 18.07 -7.03 24.33
N ALA A 148 17.51 -7.93 25.13
CA ALA A 148 16.48 -8.86 24.69
C ALA A 148 15.23 -8.12 24.16
N GLY A 149 14.81 -7.05 24.83
CA GLY A 149 13.71 -6.20 24.37
C GLY A 149 13.98 -5.59 22.99
N VAL A 150 15.15 -4.97 22.80
CA VAL A 150 15.54 -4.33 21.53
C VAL A 150 15.61 -5.37 20.39
N VAL A 151 16.20 -6.54 20.64
CA VAL A 151 16.26 -7.64 19.66
C VAL A 151 14.85 -8.10 19.26
N SER A 152 13.93 -8.23 20.21
CA SER A 152 12.56 -8.66 19.93
C SER A 152 11.82 -7.68 19.01
N VAL A 153 11.98 -6.37 19.24
CA VAL A 153 11.40 -5.32 18.41
C VAL A 153 12.07 -5.29 17.04
N TRP A 154 13.37 -5.56 16.95
CA TRP A 154 14.11 -5.60 15.69
C TRP A 154 13.65 -6.75 14.79
N ILE A 155 13.48 -7.95 15.37
CA ILE A 155 12.94 -9.12 14.67
C ILE A 155 11.50 -8.86 14.21
N THR A 156 10.68 -8.24 15.07
CA THR A 156 9.31 -7.85 14.71
C THR A 156 9.30 -6.86 13.54
N GLY A 157 10.22 -5.90 13.54
CA GLY A 157 10.41 -4.98 12.42
C GLY A 157 10.84 -5.68 11.13
N LEU A 158 11.76 -6.64 11.18
CA LEU A 158 12.14 -7.45 10.02
C LEU A 158 10.95 -8.24 9.46
N MET A 159 10.16 -8.86 10.33
CA MET A 159 8.94 -9.56 9.92
C MET A 159 7.95 -8.60 9.23
N ALA A 160 7.77 -7.38 9.76
CA ALA A 160 6.94 -6.35 9.16
C ALA A 160 7.44 -5.89 7.77
N VAL A 161 8.75 -5.82 7.57
CA VAL A 161 9.35 -5.56 6.24
C VAL A 161 9.11 -6.72 5.28
N GLY A 162 9.29 -7.96 5.76
CA GLY A 162 9.05 -9.16 4.96
C GLY A 162 7.60 -9.24 4.48
N THR A 163 6.63 -9.02 5.38
CA THR A 163 5.21 -9.06 5.05
C THR A 163 4.79 -7.91 4.13
N SER A 164 5.26 -6.68 4.34
CA SER A 164 4.97 -5.56 3.44
C SER A 164 5.54 -5.79 2.03
N SER A 165 6.78 -6.28 1.94
CA SER A 165 7.41 -6.66 0.65
C SER A 165 6.64 -7.78 -0.04
N TYR A 166 6.21 -8.79 0.72
CA TYR A 166 5.39 -9.89 0.22
C TYR A 166 4.03 -9.42 -0.33
N LEU A 167 3.31 -8.57 0.42
CA LEU A 167 2.02 -8.02 -0.01
C LEU A 167 2.15 -7.22 -1.30
N LEU A 168 3.19 -6.39 -1.42
CA LEU A 168 3.48 -5.64 -2.64
C LEU A 168 3.85 -6.58 -3.79
N SER A 169 4.66 -7.61 -3.54
CA SER A 169 5.08 -8.57 -4.58
C SER A 169 3.91 -9.35 -5.17
N ARG A 170 2.95 -9.77 -4.32
CA ARG A 170 1.71 -10.41 -4.79
C ARG A 170 0.88 -9.46 -5.65
N VAL A 171 0.78 -8.19 -5.23
CA VAL A 171 0.10 -7.14 -5.98
C VAL A 171 0.72 -6.92 -7.36
N PHE A 172 2.04 -7.08 -7.47
CA PHE A 172 2.80 -6.99 -8.71
C PHE A 172 2.62 -8.23 -9.59
N ALA A 173 2.79 -9.44 -9.04
CA ALA A 173 2.61 -10.70 -9.77
C ALA A 173 1.21 -10.81 -10.41
N ASP A 174 0.16 -10.50 -9.63
CA ASP A 174 -1.23 -10.38 -10.10
C ASP A 174 -1.41 -9.47 -11.33
N ARG A 175 -0.51 -8.49 -11.50
CA ARG A 175 -0.55 -7.52 -12.59
C ARG A 175 0.21 -8.03 -13.80
N THR A 176 1.35 -8.68 -13.60
CA THR A 176 2.21 -9.22 -14.66
C THR A 176 1.50 -10.37 -15.40
N ASP A 177 0.84 -11.28 -14.68
CA ASP A 177 0.14 -12.42 -15.28
C ASP A 177 -1.03 -12.01 -16.21
N ARG A 178 -1.58 -10.81 -16.03
CA ARG A 178 -2.66 -10.27 -16.87
C ARG A 178 -2.20 -9.34 -17.99
N GLY A 179 -0.90 -9.02 -18.05
CA GLY A 179 -0.31 -8.29 -19.17
C GLY A 179 0.26 -9.22 -20.25
N ALA A 180 0.31 -10.52 -19.99
CA ALA A 180 0.84 -11.55 -20.88
C ALA A 180 -0.24 -12.44 -21.54
N ALA A 181 -1.53 -12.18 -21.22
CA ALA A 181 -2.71 -12.82 -21.82
C ALA A 181 -3.52 -11.74 -22.54
#